data_AF-A0A7Y3MBS3-F1
#
_entry.id   AF-A0A7Y3MBS3-F1
#
_cell.length_a   1.000
_cell.length_b   1.000
_cell.length_c   1.000
_cell.angle_alpha   90.00
_cell.angle_beta   90.00
_cell.angle_gamma   90.00
#
_symmetry.space_group_name_H-M   'P 1'
#
loop_
_entity.id
_entity.type
_entity.pdbx_description
1 polymer ?
#
loop_
_entity_poly.entity_id
_entity_poly.type
_entity_poly.pdbx_seq_one_letter_code
_entity_poly.pdbx_strand_id
1 'polypeptide(L)'
;MKSFKESESQIQEMLELKETGLSIERFERLCKNSGFEIVKKTHFLINPIYKYKFGLKPRPQIGLIKHIPYFRNFLTTGVYYLIKQKVN
;
A
#
# COMPACT_ATOMS: atom_id res chain seq x y z
N MET A 1 -0.10 19.26 -17.04
CA MET A 1 -1.14 18.40 -16.41
C MET A 1 -2.54 18.58 -17.01
N LYS A 2 -2.91 19.71 -17.66
CA LYS A 2 -4.21 19.87 -18.35
C LYS A 2 -4.45 19.03 -19.63
N SER A 3 -3.51 18.17 -20.03
CA SER A 3 -3.57 17.46 -21.31
C SER A 3 -4.36 16.14 -21.28
N PHE A 4 -4.81 15.68 -20.10
CA PHE A 4 -5.33 14.31 -19.91
C PHE A 4 -6.82 14.22 -19.51
N LYS A 5 -7.62 15.29 -19.66
CA LYS A 5 -9.07 15.31 -19.35
C LYS A 5 -9.44 14.86 -17.91
N GLU A 6 -8.53 14.98 -16.95
CA GLU A 6 -8.82 14.68 -15.55
C GLU A 6 -9.74 15.75 -14.95
N SER A 7 -10.72 15.36 -14.14
CA SER A 7 -11.57 16.30 -13.42
C SER A 7 -10.81 16.98 -12.28
N GLU A 8 -11.28 18.15 -11.83
CA GLU A 8 -10.69 18.86 -10.68
C GLU A 8 -10.66 17.97 -9.42
N SER A 9 -11.69 17.15 -9.22
CA SER A 9 -11.74 16.18 -8.12
C SER A 9 -10.63 15.12 -8.21
N GLN A 10 -10.31 14.62 -9.41
CA GLN A 10 -9.21 13.66 -9.59
C GLN A 10 -7.85 14.30 -9.30
N ILE A 11 -7.66 15.55 -9.73
CA ILE A 11 -6.42 16.30 -9.45
C ILE A 11 -6.25 16.49 -7.94
N GLN A 12 -7.31 16.89 -7.24
CA GLN A 12 -7.28 17.12 -5.80
C GLN A 12 -6.98 15.83 -5.02
N GLU A 13 -7.65 14.71 -5.38
CA GLU A 13 -7.37 13.41 -4.78
C GLU A 13 -5.90 13.00 -4.98
N MET A 14 -5.35 13.18 -6.19
CA MET A 14 -3.94 12.87 -6.46
C MET A 14 -2.98 13.74 -5.65
N LEU A 15 -3.31 15.03 -5.45
CA LEU A 15 -2.53 15.93 -4.60
C LEU A 15 -2.57 15.50 -3.13
N GLU A 16 -3.76 15.17 -2.61
CA GLU A 16 -3.94 14.67 -1.24
C GLU A 16 -3.19 13.37 -1.00
N LEU A 17 -3.26 12.42 -1.93
CA LEU A 17 -2.52 11.15 -1.87
C LEU A 17 -1.00 11.40 -1.86
N LYS A 18 -0.54 12.32 -2.71
CA LYS A 18 0.88 12.69 -2.79
C LYS A 18 1.36 13.37 -1.50
N GLU A 19 0.58 14.31 -0.97
CA GLU A 19 0.86 15.01 0.28
C GLU A 19 0.87 14.06 1.49
N THR A 20 -0.12 13.16 1.54
CA THR A 20 -0.23 12.16 2.60
C THR A 20 0.99 11.26 2.65
N GLY A 21 1.57 10.88 1.49
CA GLY A 21 2.87 10.22 1.42
C GLY A 21 2.98 9.02 2.37
N LEU A 22 2.00 8.13 2.34
CA LEU A 22 1.91 6.96 3.22
C LEU A 22 2.84 5.84 2.73
N SER A 23 4.02 5.75 3.34
CA SER A 23 4.85 4.54 3.19
C SER A 23 4.31 3.39 4.06
N ILE A 24 4.76 2.18 3.76
CA ILE A 24 4.52 0.98 4.60
C ILE A 24 4.94 1.25 6.04
N GLU A 25 6.13 1.79 6.25
CA GLU A 25 6.68 2.07 7.58
C GLU A 25 5.88 3.15 8.31
N ARG A 26 5.40 4.18 7.58
CA ARG A 26 4.56 5.23 8.15
C ARG A 26 3.21 4.66 8.59
N PHE A 27 2.60 3.82 7.77
CA PHE A 27 1.36 3.11 8.13
C PHE A 27 1.55 2.21 9.37
N GLU A 28 2.58 1.36 9.39
CA GLU A 28 2.84 0.47 10.53
C GLU A 28 3.08 1.26 11.83
N ARG A 29 3.75 2.42 11.75
CA ARG A 29 3.95 3.34 12.88
C ARG A 29 2.63 3.96 13.35
N LEU A 30 1.79 4.41 12.42
CA LEU A 30 0.47 4.97 12.73
C LEU A 30 -0.41 3.93 13.42
N CYS A 31 -0.46 2.68 12.92
CA CYS A 31 -1.20 1.61 13.58
C CYS A 31 -0.76 1.44 15.04
N LYS A 32 0.55 1.38 15.30
CA LYS A 32 1.08 1.25 16.66
C LYS A 32 0.69 2.43 17.56
N ASN A 33 0.81 3.66 17.05
CA ASN A 33 0.50 4.88 17.81
C ASN A 33 -1.00 5.04 18.08
N SER A 34 -1.85 4.56 17.18
CA SER A 34 -3.31 4.62 17.31
C SER A 34 -3.91 3.44 18.09
N GLY A 35 -3.08 2.60 18.74
CA GLY A 35 -3.56 1.48 19.54
C GLY A 35 -4.04 0.27 18.73
N PHE A 36 -3.57 0.12 17.48
CA PHE A 36 -3.82 -1.06 16.67
C PHE A 36 -2.61 -1.99 16.67
N GLU A 37 -2.89 -3.28 16.48
CA GLU A 37 -1.88 -4.29 16.19
C GLU A 37 -2.14 -4.92 14.82
N ILE A 38 -1.05 -5.26 14.13
CA ILE A 38 -1.09 -5.89 12.82
C ILE A 38 -1.15 -7.41 13.03
N VAL A 39 -2.31 -8.01 12.75
CA VAL A 39 -2.55 -9.46 12.85
C VAL A 39 -1.92 -10.21 11.70
N LYS A 40 -2.04 -9.66 10.48
CA LYS A 40 -1.51 -10.27 9.26
C LYS A 40 -1.05 -9.18 8.31
N LYS A 41 0.09 -9.40 7.66
CA LYS A 41 0.58 -8.55 6.58
C LYS A 41 1.03 -9.37 5.39
N THR A 42 0.47 -9.07 4.22
CA THR A 42 0.76 -9.78 2.97
C THR A 42 1.29 -8.78 1.95
N HIS A 43 2.54 -9.00 1.51
CA HIS A 43 3.16 -8.20 0.46
C HIS A 43 2.89 -8.83 -0.89
N PHE A 44 2.59 -8.02 -1.89
CA PHE A 44 2.34 -8.47 -3.24
C PHE A 44 3.35 -7.85 -4.20
N LEU A 45 3.98 -8.72 -4.99
CA LEU A 45 4.74 -8.31 -6.17
C LEU A 45 3.80 -7.77 -7.24
N ILE A 46 2.64 -8.43 -7.43
CA ILE A 46 1.55 -7.94 -8.28
C ILE A 46 0.29 -7.80 -7.44
N ASN A 47 -0.15 -6.55 -7.25
CA ASN A 47 -1.31 -6.19 -6.45
C ASN A 47 -2.57 -6.89 -7.00
N PRO A 48 -3.36 -7.59 -6.16
CA PRO A 48 -4.61 -8.24 -6.57
C PRO A 48 -5.59 -7.36 -7.33
N ILE A 49 -5.63 -6.05 -7.05
CA ILE A 49 -6.51 -5.13 -7.77
C ILE A 49 -6.17 -5.03 -9.26
N TYR A 50 -4.93 -5.32 -9.65
CA TYR A 50 -4.50 -5.30 -11.05
C TYR A 50 -5.10 -6.41 -11.89
N LYS A 51 -5.64 -7.47 -11.26
CA LYS A 51 -6.45 -8.46 -11.97
C LYS A 51 -7.68 -7.81 -12.59
N TYR A 52 -8.35 -6.93 -11.85
CA TYR A 52 -9.56 -6.26 -12.30
C TYR A 52 -9.25 -5.02 -13.15
N LYS A 53 -8.19 -4.27 -12.81
CA LYS A 53 -7.81 -3.06 -13.56
C LYS A 53 -7.11 -3.35 -14.90
N PHE A 54 -6.30 -4.40 -14.97
CA PHE A 54 -5.37 -4.63 -16.09
C PHE A 54 -5.30 -6.09 -16.56
N GLY A 55 -6.09 -7.00 -15.99
CA GLY A 55 -6.04 -8.43 -16.32
C GLY A 55 -4.80 -9.18 -15.81
N LEU A 56 -4.00 -8.57 -14.92
CA LEU A 56 -2.76 -9.18 -14.41
C LEU A 56 -3.02 -10.22 -13.32
N LYS A 57 -2.28 -11.34 -13.34
CA LYS A 57 -2.40 -12.38 -12.30
C LYS A 57 -1.76 -11.91 -10.98
N PRO A 58 -2.47 -12.00 -9.84
CA PRO A 58 -1.91 -11.62 -8.53
C PRO A 58 -0.73 -12.50 -8.17
N ARG A 59 0.32 -11.90 -7.57
CA ARG A 59 1.51 -12.64 -7.13
C ARG A 59 1.95 -12.17 -5.74
N PRO A 60 1.83 -13.02 -4.70
CA PRO A 60 2.39 -12.71 -3.39
C PRO A 60 3.92 -12.69 -3.45
N GLN A 61 4.55 -11.88 -2.61
CA GLN A 61 6.01 -11.80 -2.52
C GLN A 61 6.56 -12.94 -1.63
N ILE A 62 7.58 -13.64 -2.12
CA ILE A 62 8.21 -14.78 -1.42
C ILE A 62 9.25 -14.26 -0.40
N GLY A 63 9.31 -14.93 0.76
CA GLY A 63 9.84 -14.40 2.04
C GLY A 63 11.29 -13.88 2.07
N LEU A 64 12.18 -14.32 1.17
CA LEU A 64 13.57 -13.85 1.15
C LEU A 64 13.69 -12.37 0.74
N ILE A 65 12.89 -11.93 -0.24
CA ILE A 65 12.95 -10.57 -0.79
C ILE A 65 12.25 -9.56 0.15
N LYS A 66 11.45 -10.05 1.12
CA LYS A 66 10.72 -9.22 2.08
C LYS A 66 11.62 -8.58 3.15
N HIS A 67 12.85 -9.07 3.32
CA HIS A 67 13.75 -8.65 4.41
C HIS A 67 14.65 -7.46 4.07
N ILE A 68 14.77 -7.08 2.79
CA ILE A 68 15.59 -5.93 2.35
C ILE A 68 14.66 -4.72 2.12
N PRO A 69 14.59 -3.73 3.03
CA PRO A 69 13.52 -2.71 3.04
C PRO A 69 13.43 -1.88 1.76
N TYR A 70 14.57 -1.44 1.22
CA TYR A 70 14.63 -0.59 0.02
C TYR A 70 14.26 -1.35 -1.25
N PHE A 71 14.84 -2.54 -1.44
CA PHE A 71 14.55 -3.37 -2.61
C PHE A 71 13.13 -3.95 -2.57
N ARG A 72 12.63 -4.29 -1.37
CA ARG A 72 11.25 -4.71 -1.14
C ARG A 72 10.27 -3.62 -1.57
N ASN A 73 10.47 -2.37 -1.18
CA ASN A 73 9.54 -1.28 -1.51
C ASN A 73 9.49 -0.98 -3.01
N PHE A 74 10.59 -1.20 -3.75
CA PHE A 74 10.61 -1.08 -5.22
C PHE A 74 9.81 -2.18 -5.93
N LEU A 75 9.89 -3.42 -5.42
CA LEU A 75 9.20 -4.57 -6.01
C LEU A 75 7.77 -4.75 -5.49
N THR A 76 7.42 -4.15 -4.35
CA THR A 76 6.09 -4.29 -3.76
C THR A 76 5.13 -3.33 -4.44
N THR A 77 4.17 -3.85 -5.19
CA THR A 77 3.11 -3.03 -5.81
C THR A 77 1.91 -2.82 -4.89
N GLY A 78 1.86 -3.52 -3.76
CA GLY A 78 0.85 -3.30 -2.74
C GLY A 78 1.03 -4.20 -1.52
N VAL A 79 0.52 -3.75 -0.37
CA VAL A 79 0.48 -4.52 0.87
C VAL A 79 -0.94 -4.52 1.42
N TYR A 80 -1.38 -5.68 1.89
CA TYR A 80 -2.67 -5.85 2.56
C TYR A 80 -2.41 -6.15 4.03
N TYR A 81 -3.09 -5.39 4.89
CA TYR A 81 -3.01 -5.52 6.34
C TYR A 81 -4.34 -5.98 6.91
N LEU A 82 -4.29 -6.91 7.85
CA LEU A 82 -5.37 -7.17 8.79
C LEU A 82 -4.91 -6.59 10.12
N ILE A 83 -5.64 -5.60 10.62
CA ILE A 83 -5.37 -4.95 11.90
C ILE A 83 -6.49 -5.26 12.89
N LYS A 84 -6.16 -5.36 14.17
CA LYS A 84 -7.14 -5.41 15.27
C LYS A 84 -6.83 -4.30 16.26
N GLN A 85 -7.87 -3.76 16.89
CA GLN A 85 -7.69 -2.83 17.99
C GLN A 85 -7.08 -3.59 19.17
N LYS A 86 -6.04 -3.03 19.80
CA LYS A 86 -5.56 -3.55 21.07
C LYS A 86 -6.61 -3.21 22.12
N VAL A 87 -7.33 -4.22 22.56
CA VAL A 87 -8.10 -4.15 23.80
C VAL A 87 -7.08 -4.37 24.92
N ASN A 88 -6.91 -3.36 25.79
CA ASN A 88 -6.14 -3.50 27.02
C ASN A 88 -6.82 -4.51 27.95
#